data_AF-A0A7C2CH77-F1
#
_entry.id   AF-A0A7C2CH77-F1
#
_cell.length_a   1.000
_cell.length_b   1.000
_cell.length_c   1.000
_cell.angle_alpha   90.00
_cell.angle_beta   90.00
_cell.angle_gamma   90.00
#
_symmetry.space_group_name_H-M   'P 1'
#
loop_
_entity.id
_entity.type
_entity.pdbx_description
1 polymer ?
#
loop_
_entity_poly.entity_id
_entity_poly.type
_entity_poly.pdbx_seq_one_letter_code
_entity_poly.pdbx_strand_id
1 'polypeptide(L)'
;MVNKGLSEMNFWKIFFLSLIFLLFFQLIGQEKISVEIITQRALNLMENLSQGNFEEATGYFDETMKKAVSPEFLKKAWESLQLQFGPFQGIRGSRFETLAGYEVIFIFCQFEKQMLDARVVFNKAGEIAGLNFVPHLEVKESLPPAYANPDLFEEKEVVIRSGDWALPGTLTIPRNGGPFAALVLVHGSGPNDRDETVGPNKPFRDIAWGLASRGVAVLRYEKRTKVYGEKIREDRKIRVSFTVNDETVEDALSAVKLLRSMEKIDPDRIFVLGHSLGGMMIPRIASRDERIAGFIIMAGLTRPIEEAILDQT
;
A
#
# COMPACT_ATOMS: atom_id res chain seq x y z
N MET A 1 -8.17 0.04 -50.48
CA MET A 1 -7.15 0.99 -49.99
C MET A 1 -7.79 1.89 -48.94
N VAL A 2 -7.60 1.58 -47.66
CA VAL A 2 -7.62 2.56 -46.56
C VAL A 2 -6.55 2.09 -45.57
N ASN A 3 -5.74 3.04 -45.14
CA ASN A 3 -4.45 2.88 -44.47
C ASN A 3 -4.52 2.09 -43.16
N LYS A 4 -3.56 1.17 -43.01
CA LYS A 4 -3.03 0.70 -41.73
C LYS A 4 -2.21 1.83 -41.09
N GLY A 5 -2.26 1.94 -39.76
CA GLY A 5 -1.13 2.47 -39.00
C GLY A 5 -1.51 3.39 -37.85
N LEU A 6 -1.72 2.82 -36.66
CA LEU A 6 -0.88 3.00 -35.48
C LEU A 6 -1.60 2.35 -34.29
N SER A 7 -1.04 1.23 -33.83
CA SER A 7 -1.59 0.39 -32.77
C SER A 7 -1.38 1.03 -31.40
N GLU A 8 -2.38 0.85 -30.52
CA GLU A 8 -2.38 1.16 -29.07
C GLU A 8 -1.24 0.47 -28.28
N MET A 9 -0.42 -0.33 -28.96
CA MET A 9 0.66 -1.15 -28.42
C MET A 9 1.94 -0.33 -28.09
N ASN A 10 1.93 0.99 -28.31
CA ASN A 10 3.05 1.90 -28.01
C ASN A 10 2.85 2.75 -26.73
N PHE A 11 1.66 2.78 -26.13
CA PHE A 11 1.41 3.59 -24.95
C PHE A 11 1.99 2.97 -23.66
N TRP A 12 2.11 1.65 -23.62
CA TRP A 12 2.66 0.91 -22.46
C TRP A 12 4.16 0.61 -22.54
N LYS A 13 4.77 0.61 -23.74
CA LYS A 13 6.18 0.23 -23.93
C LYS A 13 7.20 1.30 -23.60
N ILE A 14 6.79 2.55 -23.37
CA ILE A 14 7.67 3.65 -22.98
C ILE A 14 7.69 3.86 -21.46
N PHE A 15 6.77 3.21 -20.72
CA PHE A 15 6.66 3.32 -19.25
C PHE A 15 7.60 2.40 -18.46
N PHE A 16 8.36 1.52 -19.12
CA PHE A 16 9.29 0.60 -18.47
C PHE A 16 10.74 0.87 -18.91
N LEU A 17 11.38 1.80 -18.21
CA LEU A 17 12.82 1.73 -17.98
C LEU A 17 13.09 1.85 -16.48
N SER A 18 12.47 0.94 -15.73
CA SER A 18 12.78 0.66 -14.33
C SER A 18 14.05 -0.19 -14.29
N LEU A 19 15.22 0.45 -14.28
CA LEU A 19 16.47 -0.23 -13.93
C LEU A 19 16.52 -0.37 -12.39
N ILE A 20 16.06 -1.52 -11.87
CA ILE A 20 16.25 -1.88 -10.47
C ILE A 20 17.57 -2.68 -10.39
N PHE A 21 18.63 -2.07 -9.87
CA PHE A 21 19.81 -2.78 -9.42
C PHE A 21 19.79 -2.87 -7.89
N LEU A 22 19.46 -4.05 -7.36
CA LEU A 22 19.56 -4.38 -5.95
C LEU A 22 20.87 -5.16 -5.74
N LEU A 23 21.91 -4.50 -5.22
CA LEU A 23 23.11 -5.16 -4.71
C LEU A 23 23.06 -5.20 -3.18
N PHE A 24 23.21 -6.39 -2.63
CA PHE A 24 23.36 -6.64 -1.20
C PHE A 24 24.77 -6.24 -0.77
N PHE A 25 24.87 -5.26 0.13
CA PHE A 25 26.01 -5.13 1.03
C PHE A 25 25.50 -5.17 2.47
N GLN A 26 26.08 -6.06 3.27
CA GLN A 26 25.93 -6.01 4.73
C GLN A 26 26.62 -4.76 5.25
N LEU A 27 26.02 -4.01 6.19
CA LEU A 27 26.74 -3.21 7.18
C LEU A 27 25.83 -2.73 8.32
N ILE A 28 26.32 -3.00 9.54
CA ILE A 28 26.55 -2.12 10.70
C ILE A 28 25.64 -0.88 10.81
N GLY A 29 25.02 -0.73 11.99
CA GLY A 29 24.09 0.36 12.33
C GLY A 29 24.72 1.75 12.21
N GLN A 30 24.11 2.57 11.36
CA GLN A 30 24.29 4.03 11.31
C GLN A 30 23.07 4.72 11.93
N GLU A 31 23.29 5.88 12.54
CA GLU A 31 22.25 6.76 13.05
C GLU A 31 21.29 7.17 11.92
N LYS A 32 19.99 7.14 12.23
CA LYS A 32 18.91 7.45 11.29
C LYS A 32 18.90 8.95 10.98
N ILE A 33 19.03 9.31 9.70
CA ILE A 33 19.02 10.71 9.26
C ILE A 33 17.63 11.33 9.47
N SER A 34 17.57 12.61 9.82
CA SER A 34 16.29 13.27 10.08
C SER A 34 15.48 13.44 8.80
N VAL A 35 14.15 13.27 8.90
CA VAL A 35 13.20 13.46 7.79
C VAL A 35 13.33 14.86 7.18
N GLU A 36 13.65 15.86 8.00
CA GLU A 36 13.87 17.24 7.56
C GLU A 36 15.04 17.35 6.57
N ILE A 37 16.17 16.67 6.83
CA ILE A 37 17.35 16.70 5.97
C ILE A 37 17.04 16.07 4.60
N ILE A 38 16.43 14.88 4.58
CA ILE A 38 16.10 14.21 3.32
C ILE A 38 15.01 14.97 2.54
N THR A 39 14.08 15.64 3.23
CA THR A 39 13.10 16.52 2.59
C THR A 39 13.78 17.68 1.89
N GLN A 40 14.73 18.35 2.55
CA GLN A 40 15.51 19.44 1.94
C GLN A 40 16.35 18.95 0.75
N ARG A 41 16.95 17.76 0.83
CA ARG A 41 17.67 17.16 -0.31
C ARG A 41 16.75 16.91 -1.51
N ALA A 42 15.54 16.41 -1.28
CA ALA A 42 14.55 16.22 -2.34
C ALA A 42 14.07 17.55 -2.96
N LEU A 43 13.90 18.59 -2.14
CA LEU A 43 13.57 19.95 -2.62
C LEU A 43 14.71 20.53 -3.46
N ASN A 44 15.96 20.45 -2.99
CA ASN A 44 17.14 20.92 -3.71
C ASN A 44 17.34 20.18 -5.04
N LEU A 45 17.05 18.87 -5.08
CA LEU A 45 17.05 18.10 -6.32
C LEU A 45 16.10 18.73 -7.34
N MET A 46 14.84 18.99 -6.95
CA MET A 46 13.85 19.56 -7.84
C MET A 46 14.16 21.00 -8.24
N GLU A 47 14.74 21.79 -7.34
CA GLU A 47 15.21 23.14 -7.64
C GLU A 47 16.32 23.11 -8.70
N ASN A 48 17.35 22.28 -8.53
CA ASN A 48 18.43 22.11 -9.50
C ASN A 48 17.92 21.64 -10.86
N LEU A 49 16.99 20.68 -10.91
CA LEU A 49 16.33 20.27 -12.15
C LEU A 49 15.63 21.44 -12.84
N SER A 50 14.91 22.28 -12.08
CA SER A 50 14.20 23.43 -12.64
C SER A 50 15.12 24.52 -13.17
N GLN A 51 16.32 24.66 -12.59
CA GLN A 51 17.33 25.64 -12.99
C GLN A 51 18.27 25.12 -14.10
N GLY A 52 18.21 23.82 -14.41
CA GLY A 52 19.09 23.18 -15.39
C GLY A 52 20.48 22.80 -14.84
N ASN A 53 20.63 22.78 -13.51
CA ASN A 53 21.86 22.45 -12.79
C ASN A 53 21.98 20.93 -12.60
N PHE A 54 22.15 20.17 -13.69
CA PHE A 54 22.05 18.71 -13.66
C PHE A 54 23.24 18.04 -12.96
N GLU A 55 24.40 18.67 -12.98
CA GLU A 55 25.59 18.24 -12.25
C GLU A 55 25.32 18.26 -10.74
N GLU A 56 24.82 19.38 -10.22
CA GLU A 56 24.43 19.55 -8.82
C GLU A 56 23.26 18.64 -8.43
N ALA A 57 22.30 18.45 -9.33
CA ALA A 57 21.15 17.55 -9.12
C ALA A 57 21.60 16.11 -8.80
N THR A 58 22.68 15.64 -9.43
CA THR A 58 23.24 14.30 -9.19
C THR A 58 24.16 14.21 -7.95
N GLY A 59 24.45 15.33 -7.27
CA GLY A 59 25.42 15.38 -6.19
C GLY A 59 25.11 14.47 -4.98
N TYR A 60 23.81 14.30 -4.67
CA TYR A 60 23.33 13.45 -3.57
C TYR A 60 22.93 12.04 -4.01
N PHE A 61 23.19 11.66 -5.26
CA PHE A 61 22.93 10.30 -5.72
C PHE A 61 23.89 9.32 -5.07
N ASP A 62 23.40 8.14 -4.71
CA ASP A 62 24.26 7.05 -4.26
C ASP A 62 25.13 6.52 -5.42
N GLU A 63 26.10 5.68 -5.09
CA GLU A 63 27.05 5.13 -6.08
C GLU A 63 26.39 4.32 -7.20
N THR A 64 25.23 3.70 -6.94
CA THR A 64 24.50 2.94 -7.95
C THR A 64 23.79 3.89 -8.90
N MET A 65 23.11 4.90 -8.34
CA MET A 65 22.37 5.90 -9.07
C MET A 65 23.30 6.78 -9.93
N LYS A 66 24.48 7.17 -9.43
CA LYS A 66 25.50 7.90 -10.22
C LYS A 66 25.97 7.14 -11.45
N LYS A 67 26.05 5.81 -11.39
CA LYS A 67 26.43 4.96 -12.53
C LYS A 67 25.30 4.82 -13.55
N ALA A 68 24.06 4.81 -13.08
CA ALA A 68 22.88 4.62 -13.93
C ALA A 68 22.37 5.93 -14.55
N VAL A 69 22.52 7.05 -13.85
CA VAL A 69 21.90 8.34 -14.18
C VAL A 69 22.98 9.42 -14.20
N SER A 70 23.53 9.68 -15.39
CA SER A 70 24.44 10.80 -15.63
C SER A 70 23.67 12.14 -15.68
N PRO A 71 24.35 13.29 -15.48
CA PRO A 71 23.74 14.60 -15.65
C PRO A 71 23.06 14.79 -17.02
N GLU A 72 23.71 14.32 -18.09
CA GLU A 72 23.16 14.38 -19.45
C GLU A 72 21.92 13.49 -19.64
N PHE A 73 21.90 12.31 -19.02
CA PHE A 73 20.70 11.46 -19.05
C PHE A 73 19.56 12.10 -18.26
N LEU A 74 19.86 12.65 -17.08
CA LEU A 74 18.89 13.35 -16.24
C LEU A 74 18.29 14.56 -16.95
N LYS A 75 19.11 15.33 -17.67
CA LYS A 75 18.69 16.43 -18.54
C LYS A 75 17.67 15.97 -19.57
N LYS A 76 18.01 14.94 -20.36
CA LYS A 76 17.10 14.39 -21.39
C LYS A 76 15.80 13.89 -20.79
N ALA A 77 15.85 13.23 -19.65
CA ALA A 77 14.65 12.77 -18.94
C ALA A 77 13.77 13.95 -18.50
N TRP A 78 14.38 15.01 -17.96
CA TRP A 78 13.66 16.22 -17.54
C TRP A 78 13.03 16.97 -18.72
N GLU A 79 13.75 17.13 -19.83
CA GLU A 79 13.24 17.73 -21.07
C GLU A 79 12.07 16.91 -21.65
N SER A 80 12.19 15.58 -21.67
CA SER A 80 11.13 14.67 -22.11
C SER A 80 9.87 14.82 -21.25
N LEU A 81 10.03 14.91 -19.93
CA LEU A 81 8.93 15.11 -18.99
C LEU A 81 8.18 16.42 -19.28
N GLN A 82 8.92 17.51 -19.53
CA GLN A 82 8.33 18.81 -19.87
C GLN A 82 7.67 18.82 -21.26
N LEU A 83 8.18 18.07 -22.25
CA LEU A 83 7.50 17.90 -23.53
C LEU A 83 6.15 17.18 -23.36
N GLN A 84 6.12 16.15 -22.52
CA GLN A 84 4.93 15.34 -22.29
C GLN A 84 3.87 16.12 -21.50
N PHE A 85 4.25 16.70 -20.36
CA PHE A 85 3.33 17.29 -19.38
C PHE A 85 3.31 18.81 -19.36
N GLY A 86 4.03 19.45 -20.29
CA GLY A 86 4.20 20.89 -20.38
C GLY A 86 5.24 21.43 -19.39
N PRO A 87 5.57 22.73 -19.42
CA PRO A 87 6.60 23.32 -18.57
C PRO A 87 6.34 23.11 -17.08
N PHE A 88 7.41 22.94 -16.32
CA PHE A 88 7.35 22.90 -14.85
C PHE A 88 6.97 24.27 -14.29
N GLN A 89 5.98 24.31 -13.40
CA GLN A 89 5.40 25.53 -12.82
C GLN A 89 5.68 25.67 -11.30
N GLY A 90 6.41 24.72 -10.71
CA GLY A 90 6.85 24.79 -9.32
C GLY A 90 6.29 23.70 -8.41
N ILE A 91 6.72 23.76 -7.16
CA ILE A 91 6.36 22.79 -6.11
C ILE A 91 5.09 23.28 -5.39
N ARG A 92 4.21 22.36 -5.01
CA ARG A 92 2.95 22.62 -4.27
C ARG A 92 2.95 22.05 -2.85
N GLY A 93 3.90 21.19 -2.53
CA GLY A 93 4.04 20.58 -1.21
C GLY A 93 4.94 19.35 -1.26
N SER A 94 5.00 18.64 -0.14
CA SER A 94 5.66 17.34 -0.04
C SER A 94 4.99 16.45 0.98
N ARG A 95 5.22 15.14 0.89
CA ARG A 95 4.90 14.17 1.94
C ARG A 95 6.04 13.18 2.13
N PHE A 96 6.19 12.69 3.35
CA PHE A 96 7.12 11.63 3.71
C PHE A 96 6.36 10.32 3.91
N GLU A 97 6.90 9.24 3.36
CA GLU A 97 6.42 7.89 3.58
C GLU A 97 7.60 6.94 3.83
N THR A 98 7.36 5.88 4.61
CA THR A 98 8.30 4.76 4.70
C THR A 98 7.76 3.60 3.88
N LEU A 99 8.43 3.25 2.78
CA LEU A 99 8.00 2.21 1.85
C LEU A 99 9.04 1.10 1.76
N ALA A 100 8.64 -0.12 2.11
CA ALA A 100 9.50 -1.32 2.05
C ALA A 100 10.86 -1.17 2.78
N GLY A 101 10.92 -0.35 3.84
CA GLY A 101 12.14 -0.09 4.62
C GLY A 101 13.03 1.05 4.08
N TYR A 102 12.60 1.73 3.02
CA TYR A 102 13.22 2.94 2.51
C TYR A 102 12.46 4.18 2.96
N GLU A 103 13.20 5.27 3.12
CA GLU A 103 12.65 6.60 3.37
C GLU A 103 12.33 7.25 2.02
N VAL A 104 11.09 7.68 1.84
CA VAL A 104 10.60 8.19 0.55
C VAL A 104 9.98 9.57 0.75
N ILE A 105 10.44 10.53 -0.04
CA ILE A 105 9.84 11.86 -0.13
C ILE A 105 9.12 11.97 -1.47
N PHE A 106 7.85 12.34 -1.42
CA PHE A 106 7.10 12.76 -2.60
C PHE A 106 7.05 14.28 -2.64
N ILE A 107 7.57 14.90 -3.70
CA ILE A 107 7.46 16.34 -3.96
C ILE A 107 6.34 16.57 -4.96
N PHE A 108 5.38 17.42 -4.63
CA PHE A 108 4.21 17.68 -5.48
C PHE A 108 4.60 18.73 -6.53
N CYS A 109 4.85 18.27 -7.76
CA CYS A 109 5.32 19.07 -8.88
C CYS A 109 4.14 19.48 -9.77
N GLN A 110 3.88 20.79 -9.87
CA GLN A 110 2.95 21.31 -10.87
C GLN A 110 3.66 21.39 -12.23
N PHE A 111 3.09 20.74 -13.25
CA PHE A 111 3.38 21.01 -14.66
C PHE A 111 2.15 21.64 -15.32
N GLU A 112 2.31 22.25 -16.49
CA GLU A 112 1.22 22.94 -17.19
C GLU A 112 -0.01 22.04 -17.43
N LYS A 113 0.18 20.77 -17.82
CA LYS A 113 -0.92 19.87 -18.16
C LYS A 113 -1.46 19.07 -16.97
N GLN A 114 -0.63 18.82 -15.95
CA GLN A 114 -1.04 18.06 -14.75
C GLN A 114 -0.03 18.20 -13.59
N MET A 115 -0.41 17.72 -12.41
CA MET A 115 0.52 17.54 -11.30
C MET A 115 1.13 16.13 -11.33
N LEU A 116 2.42 16.05 -11.02
CA LEU A 116 3.16 14.81 -10.80
C LEU A 116 3.78 14.83 -9.40
N ASP A 117 3.95 13.68 -8.78
CA ASP A 117 4.82 13.54 -7.61
C ASP A 117 6.22 13.08 -8.06
N ALA A 118 7.25 13.84 -7.72
CA ALA A 118 8.62 13.33 -7.75
C ALA A 118 8.83 12.45 -6.52
N ARG A 119 8.88 11.14 -6.74
CA ARG A 119 9.16 10.14 -5.71
C ARG A 119 10.68 9.97 -5.60
N VAL A 120 11.24 10.46 -4.50
CA VAL A 120 12.66 10.43 -4.19
C VAL A 120 12.89 9.41 -3.07
N VAL A 121 13.66 8.38 -3.37
CA VAL A 121 13.95 7.27 -2.45
C VAL A 121 15.33 7.45 -1.86
N PHE A 122 15.43 7.39 -0.53
CA PHE A 122 16.67 7.55 0.22
C PHE A 122 17.16 6.22 0.79
N ASN A 123 18.47 5.99 0.70
CA ASN A 123 19.14 4.90 1.41
C ASN A 123 19.38 5.29 2.89
N LYS A 124 19.94 4.37 3.69
CA LYS A 124 20.22 4.62 5.12
C LYS A 124 21.25 5.73 5.38
N ALA A 125 22.10 6.04 4.39
CA ALA A 125 23.05 7.15 4.44
C ALA A 125 22.42 8.48 3.96
N GLY A 126 21.12 8.48 3.64
CA GLY A 126 20.37 9.66 3.20
C GLY A 126 20.74 10.11 1.80
N GLU A 127 21.40 9.25 1.02
CA GLU A 127 21.66 9.49 -0.39
C GLU A 127 20.47 9.03 -1.23
N ILE A 128 20.27 9.65 -2.38
CA ILE A 128 19.18 9.35 -3.30
C ILE A 128 19.53 8.05 -4.04
N ALA A 129 18.78 7.00 -3.73
CA ALA A 129 18.87 5.68 -4.35
C ALA A 129 17.87 5.48 -5.49
N GLY A 130 16.93 6.42 -5.67
CA GLY A 130 15.96 6.36 -6.75
C GLY A 130 15.19 7.67 -6.93
N LEU A 131 14.84 7.95 -8.19
CA LEU A 131 14.01 9.08 -8.58
C LEU A 131 13.02 8.59 -9.64
N ASN A 132 11.72 8.78 -9.43
CA ASN A 132 10.72 8.56 -10.45
C ASN A 132 9.56 9.57 -10.34
N PHE A 133 8.98 9.96 -11.47
CA PHE A 133 7.79 10.80 -11.50
C PHE A 133 6.55 9.93 -11.66
N VAL A 134 5.56 10.14 -10.81
CA VAL A 134 4.26 9.44 -10.86
C VAL A 134 3.13 10.47 -10.91
N PRO A 135 1.94 10.15 -11.43
CA PRO A 135 0.79 11.04 -11.31
C PRO A 135 0.58 11.50 -9.86
N HIS A 136 0.33 12.79 -9.64
CA HIS A 136 0.10 13.32 -8.30
C HIS A 136 -1.11 12.64 -7.66
N LEU A 137 -0.91 12.06 -6.48
CA LEU A 137 -1.99 11.57 -5.66
C LEU A 137 -2.32 12.63 -4.61
N GLU A 138 -3.36 13.41 -4.91
CA GLU A 138 -3.98 14.27 -3.92
C GLU A 138 -4.70 13.34 -2.94
N VAL A 139 -4.11 13.10 -1.76
CA VAL A 139 -4.83 12.46 -0.65
C VAL A 139 -5.76 13.53 -0.06
N LYS A 140 -6.81 13.88 -0.81
CA LYS A 140 -8.00 14.48 -0.19
C LYS A 140 -8.47 13.48 0.85
N GLU A 141 -8.83 13.95 2.06
CA GLU A 141 -9.57 13.13 3.00
C GLU A 141 -10.65 12.41 2.21
N SER A 142 -10.54 11.08 2.13
CA SER A 142 -11.41 10.35 1.23
C SER A 142 -12.82 10.48 1.79
N LEU A 143 -13.64 11.24 1.07
CA LEU A 143 -15.05 11.40 1.34
C LEU A 143 -15.69 10.01 1.43
N PRO A 144 -16.69 9.82 2.31
CA PRO A 144 -17.49 8.62 2.31
C PRO A 144 -18.04 8.34 0.91
N PRO A 145 -18.03 7.06 0.46
CA PRO A 145 -18.66 6.71 -0.80
C PRO A 145 -20.16 7.03 -0.73
N ALA A 146 -20.78 7.35 -1.88
CA ALA A 146 -22.19 7.81 -1.93
C ALA A 146 -23.20 6.83 -1.31
N TYR A 147 -22.83 5.55 -1.17
CA TYR A 147 -23.66 4.52 -0.56
C TYR A 147 -23.46 4.36 0.95
N ALA A 148 -22.57 5.13 1.57
CA ALA A 148 -22.32 5.16 3.00
C ALA A 148 -23.01 6.37 3.62
N ASN A 149 -23.60 6.16 4.79
CA ASN A 149 -24.17 7.20 5.64
C ASN A 149 -23.46 7.18 7.01
N PRO A 150 -22.45 8.05 7.21
CA PRO A 150 -21.67 8.11 8.45
C PRO A 150 -22.49 8.35 9.72
N ASP A 151 -23.69 8.92 9.62
CA ASP A 151 -24.54 9.16 10.79
C ASP A 151 -25.12 7.87 11.37
N LEU A 152 -25.15 6.78 10.59
CA LEU A 152 -25.75 5.50 10.99
C LEU A 152 -24.79 4.55 11.70
N PHE A 153 -23.50 4.84 11.70
CA PHE A 153 -22.48 3.98 12.31
C PHE A 153 -21.44 4.78 13.09
N GLU A 154 -20.63 4.08 13.86
CA GLU A 154 -19.44 4.60 14.52
C GLU A 154 -18.26 3.68 14.27
N GLU A 155 -17.05 4.22 14.35
CA GLU A 155 -15.81 3.44 14.30
C GLU A 155 -15.15 3.40 15.67
N LYS A 156 -14.68 2.22 16.06
CA LYS A 156 -13.98 1.99 17.34
C LYS A 156 -12.64 1.34 17.07
N GLU A 157 -11.60 1.89 17.68
CA GLU A 157 -10.30 1.23 17.71
C GLU A 157 -10.37 -0.01 18.60
N VAL A 158 -9.85 -1.11 18.07
CA VAL A 158 -9.77 -2.41 18.73
C VAL A 158 -8.41 -3.02 18.51
N VAL A 159 -8.08 -4.07 19.25
CA VAL A 159 -6.82 -4.80 19.09
C VAL A 159 -7.13 -6.29 18.93
N ILE A 160 -6.73 -6.85 17.80
CA ILE A 160 -6.81 -8.28 17.53
C ILE A 160 -5.53 -8.90 18.11
N ARG A 161 -5.70 -9.80 19.07
CA ARG A 161 -4.58 -10.51 19.71
C ARG A 161 -4.52 -11.94 19.20
N SER A 162 -3.40 -12.29 18.58
CA SER A 162 -3.08 -13.62 18.08
C SER A 162 -1.76 -14.06 18.69
N GLY A 163 -1.80 -14.84 19.77
CA GLY A 163 -0.60 -15.08 20.59
C GLY A 163 0.02 -13.78 21.11
N ASP A 164 1.32 -13.59 20.87
CA ASP A 164 2.07 -12.37 21.25
C ASP A 164 1.90 -11.22 20.26
N TRP A 165 1.13 -11.40 19.19
CA TRP A 165 0.91 -10.39 18.15
C TRP A 165 -0.32 -9.55 18.49
N ALA A 166 -0.13 -8.25 18.63
CA ALA A 166 -1.21 -7.28 18.86
C ALA A 166 -1.39 -6.42 17.61
N LEU A 167 -2.48 -6.66 16.88
CA LEU A 167 -2.77 -5.99 15.63
C LEU A 167 -3.82 -4.91 15.87
N PRO A 168 -3.49 -3.62 15.65
CA PRO A 168 -4.49 -2.55 15.67
C PRO A 168 -5.59 -2.83 14.67
N GLY A 169 -6.83 -2.47 14.98
CA GLY A 169 -7.94 -2.62 14.07
C GLY A 169 -9.07 -1.64 14.34
N THR A 170 -10.02 -1.60 13.43
CA THR A 170 -11.19 -0.73 13.50
C THR A 170 -12.45 -1.59 13.37
N LEU A 171 -13.34 -1.47 14.33
CA LEU A 171 -14.69 -1.98 14.27
C LEU A 171 -15.62 -0.85 13.81
N THR A 172 -16.15 -0.97 12.60
CA THR A 172 -17.22 -0.11 12.11
C THR A 172 -18.56 -0.76 12.51
N ILE A 173 -19.33 -0.14 13.40
CA ILE A 173 -20.52 -0.73 14.01
C ILE A 173 -21.75 0.19 13.87
N PRO A 174 -22.94 -0.33 13.53
CA PRO A 174 -24.15 0.48 13.50
C PRO A 174 -24.46 1.08 14.89
N ARG A 175 -24.92 2.34 14.94
CA ARG A 175 -25.20 3.03 16.21
C ARG A 175 -26.37 2.41 16.97
N ASN A 176 -27.45 2.11 16.25
CA ASN A 176 -28.75 1.74 16.83
C ASN A 176 -29.06 0.27 16.61
N GLY A 177 -29.57 -0.40 17.65
CA GLY A 177 -29.99 -1.80 17.62
C GLY A 177 -28.90 -2.78 18.06
N GLY A 178 -28.98 -3.99 17.52
CA GLY A 178 -28.13 -5.13 17.87
C GLY A 178 -28.92 -6.26 18.56
N PRO A 179 -28.31 -7.45 18.72
CA PRO A 179 -26.96 -7.81 18.27
C PRO A 179 -26.86 -7.88 16.73
N PHE A 180 -25.76 -7.39 16.17
CA PHE A 180 -25.56 -7.26 14.72
C PHE A 180 -24.91 -8.50 14.12
N ALA A 181 -25.29 -8.84 12.89
CA ALA A 181 -24.43 -9.68 12.06
C ALA A 181 -23.11 -8.93 11.81
N ALA A 182 -22.01 -9.68 11.70
CA ALA A 182 -20.69 -9.10 11.57
C ALA A 182 -19.85 -9.73 10.46
N LEU A 183 -18.96 -8.94 9.87
CA LEU A 183 -18.04 -9.37 8.82
C LEU A 183 -16.59 -9.07 9.22
N VAL A 184 -15.71 -10.05 9.13
CA VAL A 184 -14.25 -9.83 9.19
C VAL A 184 -13.74 -9.68 7.77
N LEU A 185 -12.99 -8.61 7.48
CA LEU A 185 -12.29 -8.43 6.21
C LEU A 185 -10.84 -8.91 6.33
N VAL A 186 -10.45 -9.87 5.49
CA VAL A 186 -9.12 -10.49 5.48
C VAL A 186 -8.37 -10.09 4.20
N HIS A 187 -7.25 -9.42 4.38
CA HIS A 187 -6.41 -8.83 3.34
C HIS A 187 -5.88 -9.83 2.30
N GLY A 188 -5.44 -9.28 1.18
CA GLY A 188 -4.59 -9.94 0.19
C GLY A 188 -3.12 -10.08 0.61
N SER A 189 -2.27 -10.36 -0.39
CA SER A 189 -0.83 -10.55 -0.22
C SER A 189 -0.11 -9.24 0.11
N GLY A 190 1.03 -9.34 0.81
CA GLY A 190 1.85 -8.17 1.18
C GLY A 190 1.45 -7.51 2.51
N PRO A 191 2.19 -6.48 2.96
CA PRO A 191 2.00 -5.80 4.25
C PRO A 191 0.90 -4.72 4.17
N ASN A 192 -0.36 -5.13 4.05
CA ASN A 192 -1.52 -4.24 3.92
C ASN A 192 -1.97 -3.63 5.26
N ASP A 193 -2.53 -2.41 5.21
CA ASP A 193 -3.30 -1.86 6.34
C ASP A 193 -4.73 -2.36 6.35
N ARG A 194 -5.44 -2.04 7.45
CA ARG A 194 -6.86 -2.34 7.66
C ARG A 194 -7.80 -1.82 6.57
N ASP A 195 -7.38 -0.86 5.75
CA ASP A 195 -8.17 -0.29 4.66
C ASP A 195 -7.92 -1.00 3.32
N GLU A 196 -6.90 -1.86 3.26
CA GLU A 196 -6.33 -2.41 2.04
C GLU A 196 -6.02 -1.30 1.02
N THR A 197 -5.33 -0.27 1.50
CA THR A 197 -5.11 0.99 0.77
C THR A 197 -4.34 0.76 -0.54
N VAL A 198 -4.90 1.23 -1.66
CA VAL A 198 -4.24 1.26 -2.96
C VAL A 198 -4.34 2.67 -3.55
N GLY A 199 -3.24 3.41 -3.47
CA GLY A 199 -3.23 4.83 -3.84
C GLY A 199 -4.26 5.61 -3.01
N PRO A 200 -5.23 6.32 -3.64
CA PRO A 200 -6.26 7.06 -2.93
C PRO A 200 -7.41 6.17 -2.43
N ASN A 201 -7.48 4.91 -2.87
CA ASN A 201 -8.61 4.03 -2.62
C ASN A 201 -8.45 3.27 -1.29
N LYS A 202 -9.56 3.13 -0.56
CA LYS A 202 -9.64 2.42 0.72
C LYS A 202 -10.74 1.36 0.67
N PRO A 203 -10.62 0.35 -0.19
CA PRO A 203 -11.71 -0.57 -0.52
C PRO A 203 -12.31 -1.26 0.71
N PHE A 204 -11.50 -1.69 1.68
CA PHE A 204 -12.04 -2.33 2.89
C PHE A 204 -12.81 -1.34 3.77
N ARG A 205 -12.34 -0.10 3.89
CA ARG A 205 -13.06 0.94 4.62
C ARG A 205 -14.39 1.26 3.96
N ASP A 206 -14.39 1.40 2.65
CA ASP A 206 -15.57 1.75 1.88
C ASP A 206 -16.63 0.64 1.97
N ILE A 207 -16.21 -0.64 1.87
CA ILE A 207 -17.06 -1.81 2.16
C ILE A 207 -17.60 -1.75 3.58
N ALA A 208 -16.76 -1.48 4.59
CA ALA A 208 -17.18 -1.42 5.98
C ALA A 208 -18.23 -0.33 6.22
N TRP A 209 -18.01 0.87 5.69
CA TRP A 209 -18.94 1.98 5.82
C TRP A 209 -20.27 1.70 5.12
N GLY A 210 -20.23 1.12 3.92
CA GLY A 210 -21.43 0.73 3.18
C GLY A 210 -22.26 -0.33 3.90
N LEU A 211 -21.61 -1.35 4.48
CA LEU A 211 -22.27 -2.42 5.22
C LEU A 211 -22.79 -1.96 6.59
N ALA A 212 -22.03 -1.15 7.32
CA ALA A 212 -22.47 -0.60 8.60
C ALA A 212 -23.66 0.35 8.44
N SER A 213 -23.71 1.12 7.34
CA SER A 213 -24.88 1.91 6.96
C SER A 213 -26.15 1.06 6.71
N ARG A 214 -25.98 -0.26 6.52
CA ARG A 214 -27.05 -1.24 6.27
C ARG A 214 -27.23 -2.23 7.44
N GLY A 215 -26.66 -1.95 8.61
CA GLY A 215 -26.89 -2.74 9.83
C GLY A 215 -25.95 -3.93 10.03
N VAL A 216 -24.82 -4.01 9.31
CA VAL A 216 -23.81 -5.07 9.48
C VAL A 216 -22.55 -4.48 10.09
N ALA A 217 -22.08 -5.02 11.21
CA ALA A 217 -20.81 -4.62 11.81
C ALA A 217 -19.64 -5.17 10.99
N VAL A 218 -18.56 -4.40 10.83
CA VAL A 218 -17.40 -4.82 10.04
C VAL A 218 -16.11 -4.60 10.82
N LEU A 219 -15.33 -5.66 10.96
CA LEU A 219 -14.02 -5.63 11.60
C LEU A 219 -12.91 -5.66 10.55
N ARG A 220 -12.02 -4.67 10.66
CA ARG A 220 -10.84 -4.48 9.83
C ARG A 220 -9.61 -4.37 10.73
N TYR A 221 -8.44 -4.82 10.29
CA TYR A 221 -7.26 -4.86 11.15
C TYR A 221 -5.96 -4.68 10.38
N GLU A 222 -4.91 -4.16 11.00
CA GLU A 222 -3.59 -4.09 10.38
C GLU A 222 -3.04 -5.51 10.21
N LYS A 223 -2.44 -5.80 9.06
CA LYS A 223 -1.85 -7.12 8.84
C LYS A 223 -0.56 -7.27 9.66
N ARG A 224 -0.30 -8.48 10.17
CA ARG A 224 0.92 -8.81 10.94
C ARG A 224 2.21 -8.43 10.21
N THR A 225 2.27 -8.64 8.90
CA THR A 225 3.42 -8.27 8.07
C THR A 225 3.60 -6.76 7.89
N LYS A 226 2.54 -5.95 8.06
CA LYS A 226 2.63 -4.49 8.11
C LYS A 226 3.16 -3.99 9.45
N VAL A 227 2.58 -4.47 10.55
CA VAL A 227 2.93 -4.02 11.91
C VAL A 227 4.32 -4.53 12.33
N TYR A 228 4.64 -5.78 12.01
CA TYR A 228 5.83 -6.47 12.51
C TYR A 228 6.77 -6.97 11.40
N GLY A 229 6.68 -6.40 10.19
CA GLY A 229 7.48 -6.84 9.05
C GLY A 229 9.00 -6.80 9.31
N GLU A 230 9.48 -5.80 10.04
CA GLU A 230 10.89 -5.71 10.44
C GLU A 230 11.29 -6.82 11.41
N LYS A 231 10.52 -7.02 12.49
CA LYS A 231 10.74 -8.10 13.45
C LYS A 231 10.74 -9.49 12.78
N ILE A 232 9.80 -9.73 11.87
CA ILE A 232 9.72 -10.99 11.11
C ILE A 232 10.95 -11.16 10.22
N ARG A 233 11.47 -10.08 9.63
CA ARG A 233 12.65 -10.13 8.76
C ARG A 233 13.95 -10.33 9.54
N GLU A 234 14.09 -9.72 10.71
CA GLU A 234 15.31 -9.72 11.52
C GLU A 234 15.44 -10.99 12.38
N ASP A 235 14.34 -11.47 12.96
CA ASP A 235 14.35 -12.69 13.75
C ASP A 235 14.35 -13.92 12.82
N ARG A 236 15.52 -14.57 12.70
CA ARG A 236 15.70 -15.77 11.89
C ARG A 236 14.74 -16.89 12.28
N LYS A 237 14.43 -17.05 13.58
CA LYS A 237 13.55 -18.13 14.04
C LYS A 237 12.13 -17.90 13.54
N ILE A 238 11.63 -16.67 13.71
CA ILE A 238 10.30 -16.30 13.20
C ILE A 238 10.27 -16.43 11.68
N ARG A 239 11.26 -15.88 10.97
CA ARG A 239 11.31 -15.88 9.50
C ARG A 239 11.23 -17.28 8.88
N VAL A 240 11.95 -18.25 9.46
CA VAL A 240 12.02 -19.61 8.92
C VAL A 240 10.74 -20.39 9.16
N SER A 241 10.03 -20.10 10.25
CA SER A 241 8.75 -20.75 10.57
C SER A 241 7.53 -20.01 10.03
N PHE A 242 7.69 -18.81 9.48
CA PHE A 242 6.57 -17.95 9.07
C PHE A 242 5.88 -18.50 7.82
N THR A 243 4.57 -18.72 7.91
CA THR A 243 3.75 -19.26 6.82
C THR A 243 2.48 -18.43 6.61
N VAL A 244 1.69 -18.78 5.60
CA VAL A 244 0.35 -18.22 5.39
C VAL A 244 -0.60 -18.46 6.57
N ASN A 245 -0.31 -19.46 7.42
CA ASN A 245 -1.07 -19.67 8.66
C ASN A 245 -0.87 -18.48 9.61
N ASP A 246 0.40 -18.10 9.85
CA ASP A 246 0.79 -16.96 10.68
C ASP A 246 0.36 -15.63 10.05
N GLU A 247 0.53 -15.50 8.73
CA GLU A 247 0.28 -14.25 8.03
C GLU A 247 -1.21 -13.89 7.94
N THR A 248 -2.08 -14.90 7.87
CA THR A 248 -3.49 -14.72 7.47
C THR A 248 -4.46 -15.50 8.34
N VAL A 249 -4.31 -16.83 8.44
CA VAL A 249 -5.33 -17.71 9.02
C VAL A 249 -5.54 -17.46 10.52
N GLU A 250 -4.46 -17.38 11.31
CA GLU A 250 -4.56 -17.20 12.75
C GLU A 250 -5.13 -15.84 13.15
N ASP A 251 -4.78 -14.79 12.41
CA ASP A 251 -5.25 -13.44 12.67
C ASP A 251 -6.73 -13.30 12.30
N ALA A 252 -7.18 -13.93 11.22
CA ALA A 252 -8.60 -13.99 10.86
C ALA A 252 -9.43 -14.71 11.93
N LEU A 253 -8.97 -15.86 12.43
CA LEU A 253 -9.64 -16.60 13.51
C LEU A 253 -9.65 -15.80 14.82
N SER A 254 -8.58 -15.07 15.12
CA SER A 254 -8.50 -14.19 16.30
C SER A 254 -9.45 -12.99 16.18
N ALA A 255 -9.63 -12.44 14.98
CA ALA A 255 -10.61 -11.39 14.70
C ALA A 255 -12.06 -11.90 14.87
N VAL A 256 -12.37 -13.10 14.39
CA VAL A 256 -13.67 -13.76 14.63
C VAL A 256 -13.92 -13.97 16.12
N LYS A 257 -12.91 -14.47 16.86
CA LYS A 257 -12.99 -14.67 18.31
C LYS A 257 -13.23 -13.36 19.06
N LEU A 258 -12.57 -12.28 18.65
CA LEU A 258 -12.80 -10.96 19.22
C LEU A 258 -14.26 -10.53 19.04
N LEU A 259 -14.80 -10.63 17.81
CA LEU A 259 -16.20 -10.28 17.53
C LEU A 259 -17.20 -11.08 18.37
N ARG A 260 -17.01 -12.40 18.53
CA ARG A 260 -17.86 -13.25 19.37
C ARG A 260 -17.91 -12.83 20.84
N SER A 261 -16.88 -12.12 21.31
CA SER A 261 -16.82 -11.66 22.70
C SER A 261 -17.56 -10.33 22.96
N MET A 262 -18.07 -9.68 21.91
CA MET A 262 -18.70 -8.36 22.01
C MET A 262 -20.22 -8.48 22.14
N GLU A 263 -20.78 -7.82 23.16
CA GLU A 263 -22.22 -7.85 23.45
C GLU A 263 -23.12 -7.39 22.28
N LYS A 264 -22.65 -6.40 21.50
CA LYS A 264 -23.40 -5.88 20.34
C LYS A 264 -23.30 -6.75 19.08
N ILE A 265 -22.55 -7.86 19.11
CA ILE A 265 -22.37 -8.74 17.96
C ILE A 265 -23.10 -10.05 18.21
N ASP A 266 -23.81 -10.52 17.20
CA ASP A 266 -24.47 -11.82 17.23
C ASP A 266 -23.42 -12.91 16.96
N PRO A 267 -23.09 -13.76 17.95
CA PRO A 267 -21.98 -14.70 17.83
C PRO A 267 -22.23 -15.80 16.78
N ASP A 268 -23.48 -16.01 16.36
CA ASP A 268 -23.88 -17.02 15.39
C ASP A 268 -24.12 -16.42 13.98
N ARG A 269 -23.94 -15.10 13.81
CA ARG A 269 -24.00 -14.39 12.51
C ARG A 269 -22.71 -13.64 12.20
N ILE A 270 -21.57 -14.33 12.32
CA ILE A 270 -20.26 -13.81 11.94
C ILE A 270 -19.80 -14.44 10.63
N PHE A 271 -19.45 -13.61 9.66
CA PHE A 271 -19.00 -13.98 8.34
C PHE A 271 -17.54 -13.56 8.14
N VAL A 272 -16.85 -14.19 7.19
CA VAL A 272 -15.48 -13.82 6.81
C VAL A 272 -15.42 -13.57 5.30
N LEU A 273 -14.94 -12.39 4.91
CA LEU A 273 -14.59 -12.08 3.53
C LEU A 273 -13.08 -12.09 3.39
N GLY A 274 -12.58 -12.90 2.46
CA GLY A 274 -11.17 -12.94 2.10
C GLY A 274 -10.93 -12.33 0.73
N HIS A 275 -10.03 -11.35 0.66
CA HIS A 275 -9.56 -10.78 -0.59
C HIS A 275 -8.27 -11.45 -1.08
N SER A 276 -8.15 -11.77 -2.37
CA SER A 276 -6.91 -12.30 -2.97
C SER A 276 -6.31 -13.47 -2.15
N LEU A 277 -5.12 -13.32 -1.54
CA LEU A 277 -4.55 -14.31 -0.63
C LEU A 277 -5.50 -14.70 0.52
N GLY A 278 -6.17 -13.74 1.16
CA GLY A 278 -7.19 -14.00 2.18
C GLY A 278 -8.35 -14.84 1.64
N GLY A 279 -8.74 -14.62 0.38
CA GLY A 279 -9.75 -15.42 -0.30
C GLY A 279 -9.28 -16.85 -0.57
N MET A 280 -8.02 -17.03 -0.99
CA MET A 280 -7.39 -18.35 -1.14
C MET A 280 -7.37 -19.12 0.19
N MET A 281 -7.23 -18.41 1.32
CA MET A 281 -7.13 -19.02 2.65
C MET A 281 -8.48 -19.35 3.30
N ILE A 282 -9.62 -18.96 2.73
CA ILE A 282 -10.95 -19.27 3.27
C ILE A 282 -11.14 -20.76 3.59
N PRO A 283 -10.78 -21.73 2.73
CA PRO A 283 -10.92 -23.15 3.08
C PRO A 283 -10.14 -23.57 4.33
N ARG A 284 -8.97 -22.96 4.57
CA ARG A 284 -8.17 -23.20 5.78
C ARG A 284 -8.73 -22.51 7.02
N ILE A 285 -9.35 -21.35 6.86
CA ILE A 285 -10.05 -20.66 7.96
C ILE A 285 -11.30 -21.46 8.35
N ALA A 286 -12.10 -21.88 7.36
CA ALA A 286 -13.33 -22.63 7.54
C ALA A 286 -13.13 -23.97 8.26
N SER A 287 -12.07 -24.71 7.92
CA SER A 287 -11.77 -25.99 8.57
C SER A 287 -11.31 -25.87 10.03
N ARG A 288 -11.01 -24.64 10.49
CA ARG A 288 -10.54 -24.37 11.86
C ARG A 288 -11.62 -23.79 12.76
N ASP A 289 -12.75 -23.35 12.19
CA ASP A 289 -13.87 -22.77 12.93
C ASP A 289 -15.19 -22.98 12.19
N GLU A 290 -15.85 -24.10 12.50
CA GLU A 290 -17.13 -24.51 11.92
C GLU A 290 -18.31 -23.63 12.36
N ARG A 291 -18.11 -22.72 13.34
CA ARG A 291 -19.15 -21.81 13.83
C ARG A 291 -19.22 -20.49 13.06
N ILE A 292 -18.37 -20.28 12.05
CA ILE A 292 -18.48 -19.12 11.17
C ILE A 292 -19.70 -19.31 10.26
N ALA A 293 -20.60 -18.32 10.24
CA ALA A 293 -21.90 -18.41 9.58
C ALA A 293 -21.81 -18.43 8.04
N GLY A 294 -20.71 -17.94 7.47
CA GLY A 294 -20.46 -18.02 6.04
C GLY A 294 -19.16 -17.34 5.61
N PHE A 295 -18.77 -17.61 4.37
CA PHE A 295 -17.52 -17.15 3.78
C PHE A 295 -17.75 -16.48 2.43
N ILE A 296 -16.99 -15.43 2.13
CA ILE A 296 -17.06 -14.68 0.87
C ILE A 296 -15.66 -14.61 0.26
N ILE A 297 -15.46 -15.22 -0.90
CA ILE A 297 -14.19 -15.16 -1.64
C ILE A 297 -14.26 -13.98 -2.62
N MET A 298 -13.45 -12.95 -2.38
CA MET A 298 -13.35 -11.76 -3.24
C MET A 298 -12.01 -11.77 -3.98
N ALA A 299 -12.02 -11.98 -5.29
CA ALA A 299 -10.81 -12.07 -6.11
C ALA A 299 -9.73 -13.05 -5.57
N GLY A 300 -10.15 -14.04 -4.77
CA GLY A 300 -9.26 -15.10 -4.27
C GLY A 300 -9.16 -16.22 -5.29
N LEU A 301 -7.96 -16.77 -5.45
CA LEU A 301 -7.77 -17.87 -6.38
C LEU A 301 -8.39 -19.16 -5.84
N THR A 302 -9.24 -19.80 -6.64
CA THR A 302 -9.94 -21.05 -6.30
C THR A 302 -9.42 -22.25 -7.11
N ARG A 303 -8.29 -22.08 -7.79
CA ARG A 303 -7.60 -23.07 -8.63
C ARG A 303 -6.13 -23.16 -8.22
N PRO A 304 -5.41 -24.23 -8.57
CA PRO A 304 -3.96 -24.29 -8.39
C PRO A 304 -3.27 -23.08 -9.04
N ILE A 305 -2.29 -22.50 -8.35
CA ILE A 305 -1.63 -21.25 -8.78
C ILE A 305 -0.83 -21.46 -10.06
N GLU A 306 -0.24 -22.65 -10.22
CA GLU A 306 0.50 -23.08 -11.40
C GLU A 306 -0.36 -23.13 -12.67
N GLU A 307 -1.67 -23.33 -12.55
CA GLU A 307 -2.59 -23.25 -13.68
C GLU A 307 -3.05 -21.82 -13.93
N ALA A 308 -3.45 -21.13 -12.86
CA ALA A 308 -4.06 -19.81 -12.98
C ALA A 308 -3.08 -18.72 -13.44
N ILE A 309 -1.79 -18.88 -13.16
CA ILE A 309 -0.77 -17.90 -13.55
C ILE A 309 -0.62 -17.77 -15.06
N LEU A 310 -0.99 -18.81 -15.83
CA LEU A 310 -0.99 -18.78 -17.29
C LEU A 310 -2.06 -17.85 -17.87
N ASP A 311 -3.15 -17.62 -17.12
CA ASP A 311 -4.27 -16.77 -17.51
C ASP A 311 -4.06 -15.30 -17.06
N GLN A 312 -3.00 -15.00 -16.29
CA GLN A 312 -2.66 -13.67 -15.78
C GLN A 312 -1.63 -12.96 -16.67
N THR A 313 -2.01 -12.67 -17.91
CA THR A 313 -1.21 -11.90 -18.89
C THR A 313 -1.56 -10.43 -18.93
#